data_AF-A0A0W1LIJ0-F1
#
_entry.id   AF-A0A0W1LIJ0-F1
#
_cell.length_a   1.000
_cell.length_b   1.000
_cell.length_c   1.000
_cell.angle_alpha   90.00
_cell.angle_beta   90.00
_cell.angle_gamma   90.00
#
_symmetry.space_group_name_H-M   'P 1'
#
loop_
_entity.id
_entity.type
_entity.pdbx_description
1 polymer ?
#
loop_
_entity_poly.entity_id
_entity_poly.type
_entity_poly.pdbx_seq_one_letter_code
_entity_poly.pdbx_strand_id
1 'polypeptide(L)'
;MRVFQVCLLCLALFVQYRLWFGQNGVQDYSRLKGAVATHQDTNEKLIKRNKVLKADIEDLKLGLEGIEERARNELGMIKPDETFIRVLPGNQYEK
;
A
#
# COMPACT_ATOMS: atom_id res chain seq x y z
N MET A 1 15.87 13.75 -61.79
CA MET A 1 14.71 13.07 -61.17
C MET A 1 15.09 11.87 -60.28
N ARG A 2 16.02 10.98 -60.65
CA ARG A 2 16.32 9.78 -59.84
C ARG A 2 17.05 10.05 -58.51
N VAL A 3 17.87 11.10 -58.42
CA VAL A 3 18.58 11.48 -57.19
C VAL A 3 17.62 11.87 -56.06
N PHE A 4 16.52 12.54 -56.39
CA PHE A 4 15.48 12.91 -55.41
C PHE A 4 14.81 11.66 -54.81
N GLN A 5 14.52 10.66 -55.65
CA GLN A 5 13.96 9.38 -55.18
C GLN A 5 14.93 8.64 -54.25
N VAL A 6 16.23 8.62 -54.58
CA VAL A 6 17.25 7.99 -53.71
C VAL A 6 17.39 8.72 -52.38
N CYS A 7 17.40 10.06 -52.38
CA CYS A 7 17.41 10.85 -51.14
C CYS A 7 16.19 10.54 -50.26
N LEU A 8 15.01 10.47 -50.87
CA LEU A 8 13.76 10.21 -50.14
C LEU A 8 13.73 8.78 -49.57
N LEU A 9 14.30 7.82 -50.31
CA LEU A 9 14.46 6.43 -49.86
C LEU A 9 15.47 6.32 -48.72
N CYS A 10 16.61 7.01 -48.79
CA CYS A 10 17.58 7.09 -47.69
C CYS A 10 16.97 7.74 -46.43
N LEU A 11 16.20 8.82 -46.59
CA LEU A 11 15.49 9.47 -45.49
C LEU A 11 14.47 8.51 -44.85
N ALA A 12 13.70 7.79 -45.67
CA ALA A 12 12.73 6.81 -45.19
C ALA A 12 13.42 5.69 -44.40
N LEU A 13 14.52 5.13 -44.92
CA LEU A 13 15.31 4.10 -44.23
C LEU A 13 15.91 4.61 -42.91
N PHE A 14 16.40 5.85 -42.89
CA PHE A 14 16.92 6.47 -41.67
C PHE A 14 15.85 6.61 -40.60
N VAL A 15 14.64 7.03 -40.97
CA VAL A 15 13.50 7.13 -40.04
C VAL A 15 13.06 5.75 -39.56
N GLN A 16 12.98 4.75 -40.45
CA GLN A 16 12.65 3.37 -40.08
C GLN A 16 13.67 2.78 -39.09
N TYR A 17 14.96 2.98 -39.36
CA TYR A 17 16.05 2.54 -38.49
C TYR A 17 15.98 3.20 -37.11
N ARG A 18 15.76 4.51 -37.07
CA ARG A 18 15.60 5.27 -35.81
C ARG A 18 14.33 4.88 -35.05
N LEU A 19 13.26 4.47 -35.72
CA LEU A 19 12.03 4.02 -35.07
C LEU A 19 12.22 2.64 -34.41
N TRP A 20 13.00 1.76 -35.03
CA TRP A 20 13.26 0.41 -34.52
C TRP A 20 14.35 0.40 -33.43
N PHE A 21 15.43 1.17 -33.60
CA PHE A 21 16.63 1.14 -32.73
C PHE A 21 16.88 2.44 -31.93
N GLY A 22 16.06 3.47 -32.07
CA GLY A 22 16.20 4.71 -31.30
C GLY A 22 15.78 4.54 -29.84
N GLN A 23 16.29 5.40 -28.96
CA GLN A 23 16.04 5.47 -27.51
C GLN A 23 14.54 5.65 -27.10
N ASN A 24 13.61 5.65 -28.08
CA ASN A 24 12.16 5.71 -27.91
C ASN A 24 11.44 4.61 -28.72
N GLY A 25 12.17 3.57 -29.17
CA GLY A 25 11.65 2.49 -30.00
C GLY A 25 10.88 1.42 -29.21
N VAL A 26 10.18 0.55 -29.93
CA VAL A 26 9.28 -0.50 -29.40
C VAL A 26 9.96 -1.42 -28.37
N GLN A 27 11.29 -1.59 -28.44
CA GLN A 27 12.06 -2.36 -27.47
C GLN A 27 12.12 -1.72 -26.07
N ASP A 28 12.28 -0.39 -25.98
CA ASP A 28 12.31 0.29 -24.68
C ASP A 28 10.93 0.33 -24.04
N TYR A 29 9.87 0.48 -24.84
CA TYR A 29 8.50 0.39 -24.34
C TYR A 29 8.16 -1.02 -23.81
N SER A 30 8.63 -2.08 -24.47
CA SER A 30 8.46 -3.45 -24.01
C SER A 30 9.23 -3.73 -22.71
N ARG A 31 10.47 -3.22 -22.59
CA ARG A 31 11.29 -3.35 -21.38
C ARG A 31 10.71 -2.59 -20.20
N LEU A 32 10.27 -1.35 -20.41
CA LEU A 32 9.67 -0.52 -19.36
C LEU A 32 8.31 -1.08 -18.91
N LYS A 33 7.50 -1.59 -19.85
CA LYS A 33 6.24 -2.30 -19.53
C LYS A 33 6.50 -3.59 -18.75
N GLY A 34 7.57 -4.31 -19.06
CA GLY A 34 8.00 -5.50 -18.32
C GLY A 34 8.38 -5.19 -16.87
N ALA A 35 9.16 -4.11 -16.63
CA ALA A 35 9.54 -3.69 -15.28
C ALA A 35 8.33 -3.20 -14.46
N VAL A 36 7.41 -2.46 -15.07
CA VAL A 36 6.18 -2.00 -14.38
C VAL A 36 5.32 -3.19 -13.96
N ALA A 37 5.21 -4.23 -14.80
CA ALA A 37 4.43 -5.43 -14.46
C ALA A 37 4.98 -6.20 -13.24
N THR A 38 6.31 -6.35 -13.13
CA THR A 38 6.93 -7.01 -11.96
C THR A 38 6.80 -6.19 -10.68
N HIS A 39 6.89 -4.86 -10.78
CA HIS A 39 6.64 -3.99 -9.63
C HIS A 39 5.17 -4.03 -9.18
N GLN A 40 4.22 -4.14 -10.10
CA GLN A 40 2.79 -4.25 -9.79
C GLN A 40 2.47 -5.53 -8.99
N ASP A 41 2.97 -6.69 -9.44
CA ASP A 41 2.74 -7.98 -8.77
C ASP A 41 3.34 -8.00 -7.34
N THR A 42 4.53 -7.43 -7.18
CA THR A 42 5.18 -7.32 -5.87
C THR A 42 4.36 -6.42 -4.94
N ASN A 43 3.87 -5.29 -5.45
CA ASN A 43 3.08 -4.35 -4.66
C ASN A 43 1.73 -4.94 -4.24
N GLU A 44 1.04 -5.66 -5.14
CA GLU A 44 -0.20 -6.37 -4.79
C GLU A 44 -0.01 -7.41 -3.68
N LYS A 45 1.10 -8.16 -3.72
CA LYS A 45 1.45 -9.12 -2.66
C LYS A 45 1.68 -8.42 -1.32
N LEU A 46 2.38 -7.28 -1.32
CA LEU A 46 2.62 -6.49 -0.12
C LEU A 46 1.33 -5.91 0.45
N ILE A 47 0.44 -5.38 -0.39
CA ILE A 47 -0.86 -4.83 0.02
C ILE A 47 -1.72 -5.92 0.67
N LYS A 48 -1.78 -7.12 0.08
CA LYS A 48 -2.52 -8.26 0.65
C LYS A 48 -1.98 -8.65 2.03
N ARG A 49 -0.65 -8.74 2.20
CA ARG A 49 -0.02 -9.04 3.50
C ARG A 49 -0.30 -7.95 4.53
N ASN A 50 -0.19 -6.68 4.14
CA ASN A 50 -0.46 -5.55 5.03
C ASN A 50 -1.92 -5.56 5.51
N LYS A 51 -2.87 -5.91 4.64
CA LYS A 51 -4.29 -6.02 5.00
C LYS A 51 -4.53 -7.10 6.05
N VAL A 52 -3.92 -8.28 5.91
CA VAL A 52 -4.01 -9.36 6.90
C VAL A 52 -3.41 -8.93 8.22
N LEU A 53 -2.17 -8.41 8.21
CA LEU A 53 -1.49 -7.96 9.42
C LEU A 53 -2.26 -6.86 10.17
N LYS A 54 -2.90 -5.94 9.44
CA LYS A 54 -3.75 -4.91 10.06
C LYS A 54 -4.97 -5.52 10.75
N ALA A 55 -5.62 -6.48 10.11
CA ALA A 55 -6.76 -7.17 10.71
C ALA A 55 -6.33 -7.94 11.97
N ASP A 56 -5.17 -8.60 11.95
CA ASP A 56 -4.64 -9.31 13.12
C ASP A 56 -4.33 -8.32 14.26
N ILE A 57 -3.72 -7.16 13.97
CA ILE A 57 -3.45 -6.12 14.97
C ILE A 57 -4.74 -5.58 15.58
N GLU A 58 -5.77 -5.38 14.75
CA GLU A 58 -7.06 -4.89 15.21
C GLU A 58 -7.76 -5.91 16.12
N ASP A 59 -7.74 -7.19 15.74
CA ASP A 59 -8.27 -8.29 16.55
C ASP A 59 -7.53 -8.43 17.89
N LEU A 60 -6.19 -8.36 17.88
CA LEU A 60 -5.38 -8.38 19.10
C LEU A 60 -5.69 -7.20 20.01
N LYS A 61 -5.88 -6.00 19.46
CA LYS A 61 -6.23 -4.81 20.25
C LYS A 61 -7.61 -4.92 20.88
N LEU A 62 -8.62 -5.33 20.10
CA LEU A 62 -9.97 -5.57 20.60
C LEU A 62 -9.99 -6.63 21.70
N GLY A 63 -9.23 -7.71 21.53
CA GLY A 63 -9.08 -8.75 22.54
C GLY A 63 -8.43 -8.24 23.83
N LEU A 64 -7.35 -7.46 23.72
CA LEU A 64 -6.65 -6.88 24.88
C LEU A 64 -7.48 -5.82 25.60
N GLU A 65 -8.16 -4.94 24.86
CA GLU A 65 -9.06 -3.93 25.43
C GLU A 65 -10.23 -4.60 26.16
N GLY A 66 -10.82 -5.65 25.60
CA GLY A 66 -11.89 -6.41 26.26
C GLY A 66 -11.42 -7.11 27.55
N ILE A 67 -10.19 -7.63 27.57
CA ILE A 67 -9.60 -8.22 28.79
C ILE A 67 -9.30 -7.14 29.83
N GLU A 68 -8.76 -5.99 29.43
CA GLU A 68 -8.46 -4.89 30.33
C GLU A 68 -9.74 -4.28 30.93
N GLU A 69 -10.79 -4.10 30.12
CA GLU A 69 -12.08 -3.62 30.59
C GLU A 69 -12.68 -4.58 31.62
N ARG A 70 -12.61 -5.89 31.38
CA ARG A 70 -13.06 -6.92 32.32
C ARG A 70 -12.22 -6.95 33.61
N ALA A 71 -10.90 -6.89 33.50
CA ALA A 71 -10.01 -6.88 34.66
C ALA A 71 -10.23 -5.63 35.55
N ARG A 72 -10.50 -4.47 34.94
CA ARG A 72 -10.78 -3.23 35.67
C ARG A 72 -12.19 -3.20 36.26
N ASN A 73 -13.22 -3.57 35.49
CA ASN A 73 -14.61 -3.44 35.91
C ASN A 73 -15.10 -4.59 36.79
N GLU A 74 -14.69 -5.84 36.52
CA GLU A 74 -15.12 -7.02 37.29
C GLU A 74 -14.16 -7.37 38.43
N LEU A 75 -12.84 -7.29 38.19
CA LEU A 75 -11.83 -7.73 39.15
C LEU A 75 -11.19 -6.58 39.95
N GLY A 76 -11.48 -5.32 39.59
CA GLY A 76 -10.90 -4.15 40.25
C GLY A 76 -9.38 -4.06 40.14
N MET A 77 -8.78 -4.71 39.15
CA MET A 77 -7.34 -4.73 38.96
C MET A 77 -6.84 -3.38 38.43
N ILE A 78 -5.78 -2.88 39.05
CA ILE A 78 -5.06 -1.65 38.66
C ILE A 78 -3.59 -1.99 38.37
N LYS A 79 -2.95 -1.27 37.45
CA LYS A 79 -1.51 -1.47 37.18
C LYS A 79 -0.66 -0.94 38.36
N PRO A 80 0.59 -1.41 38.53
CA PRO A 80 1.53 -0.80 39.47
C PRO A 80 1.72 0.69 39.11
N ASP A 81 1.71 1.59 40.10
CA ASP A 81 1.80 3.05 39.96
C ASP A 81 0.65 3.75 39.21
N GLU A 82 -0.52 3.11 39.12
CA GLU A 82 -1.73 3.69 38.53
C GLU A 82 -2.69 4.25 39.60
N THR A 83 -3.19 5.48 39.40
CA THR A 83 -4.32 6.02 40.16
C THR A 83 -5.62 5.86 39.36
N PHE A 84 -6.45 4.89 39.73
CA PHE A 84 -7.75 4.66 39.10
C PHE A 84 -8.86 5.48 39.76
N ILE A 85 -9.54 6.34 38.99
CA ILE A 85 -10.65 7.17 39.46
C ILE A 85 -11.96 6.63 38.86
N ARG A 86 -12.84 6.10 39.70
CA ARG A 86 -14.18 5.68 39.31
C ARG A 86 -15.19 6.74 39.70
N VAL A 87 -15.75 7.44 38.71
CA VAL A 87 -16.83 8.41 38.95
C VAL A 87 -18.14 7.62 39.09
N LEU A 88 -18.65 7.52 40.30
CA LEU A 88 -20.00 7.01 40.54
C LEU A 88 -20.99 8.16 40.29
N PRO A 89 -22.10 7.93 39.56
CA PRO A 89 -23.16 8.93 39.46
C PRO A 89 -23.63 9.25 40.89
N GLY A 90 -23.67 10.54 41.22
CA GLY A 90 -24.05 11.01 42.54
C GLY A 90 -25.39 10.39 42.93
N ASN A 91 -25.37 9.63 44.02
CA ASN A 91 -26.55 9.03 44.62
C ASN A 91 -27.58 10.15 44.77
N GLN A 92 -28.62 10.15 43.94
CA GLN A 92 -29.80 10.95 44.22
C GLN A 92 -30.41 10.30 45.47
N TYR A 93 -30.00 10.80 46.63
CA TYR A 93 -30.66 10.56 47.89
C TYR A 93 -32.10 11.05 47.72
N GLU A 94 -32.98 10.14 47.30
CA GLU A 94 -34.41 10.30 47.45
C GLU A 94 -34.74 10.23 48.94
N LYS A 95 -35.11 11.40 49.45
CA LYS A 95 -35.95 11.74 50.63
C LYS A 95 -36.01 10.78 51.81
#